data_AF-A0AAU9LH79-F1
#
_entry.id   AF-A0AAU9LH79-F1
#
_cell.length_a   1.000
_cell.length_b   1.000
_cell.length_c   1.000
_cell.angle_alpha   90.00
_cell.angle_beta   90.00
_cell.angle_gamma   90.00
#
_symmetry.space_group_name_H-M   'P 1'
#
loop_
_entity.id
_entity.type
_entity.pdbx_description
1 polymer ?
#
loop_
_entity_poly.entity_id
_entity_poly.type
_entity_poly.pdbx_seq_one_letter_code
_entity_poly.pdbx_strand_id
1 'polypeptide(L)'
;MEEQEQRQLSSPEMAKFQLKDTIEALLKLTLILSIEESLDLGLSKEFCSNLLKDDEDDRTYPSSTSITDLSEGVPSYPLYKHLASALCKSISNGAVHSINASIPLIHEDSSMKQKEREWNKIILEKGSDLVNMLETVGFGLHVQEPFFSQIKDGQKTIEGRCAGGDYNRIESGSLVLFNKCLLLQVHDVHCYSSFSDMLATEDLAKVLPGVETVEEVNLPLSQPQGVQTYRRFYSEEKERANGVLAIFLTKPTSQLYDHLAAILEALHYEGVTRLLGISHTVGTIPDALPLPRSSLLSAFSTPHNPNVKTSILSDGARALAKHVNRSNGKFWGSFAGNESHKNMLALNVINHLVAHCCWINAHIVPPHGPVFEIRVHDGYGARWALNPPKFIGFLEPYMEDGHARGWKH
;
A
#
# COMPACT_ATOMS: atom_id res chain seq x y z
N MET A 1 -17.43 -17.05 0.67
CA MET A 1 -16.66 -15.88 1.15
C MET A 1 -16.71 -15.82 2.67
N GLU A 2 -17.89 -15.91 3.29
CA GLU A 2 -18.05 -16.05 4.76
C GLU A 2 -17.41 -17.31 5.36
N GLU A 3 -17.45 -18.47 4.68
CA GLU A 3 -16.79 -19.70 5.17
C GLU A 3 -15.24 -19.63 5.16
N GLN A 4 -14.64 -18.73 4.36
CA GLN A 4 -13.19 -18.52 4.35
C GLN A 4 -12.74 -17.57 5.46
N GLU A 5 -13.54 -16.55 5.78
CA GLU A 5 -13.33 -15.70 6.96
C GLU A 5 -13.52 -16.49 8.27
N GLN A 6 -14.53 -17.37 8.35
CA GLN A 6 -14.73 -18.22 9.54
C GLN A 6 -13.60 -19.24 9.78
N ARG A 7 -12.93 -19.72 8.71
CA ARG A 7 -11.75 -20.60 8.88
C ARG A 7 -10.56 -19.86 9.49
N GLN A 8 -10.33 -18.59 9.13
CA GLN A 8 -9.21 -17.79 9.64
C GLN A 8 -9.32 -17.46 11.13
N LEU A 9 -10.51 -17.48 11.73
CA LEU A 9 -10.68 -17.19 13.17
C LEU A 9 -10.48 -18.42 14.09
N SER A 10 -10.37 -19.63 13.53
CA SER A 10 -10.65 -20.85 14.29
C SER A 10 -9.44 -21.60 14.86
N SER A 11 -8.23 -21.32 14.38
CA SER A 11 -6.95 -21.91 14.80
C SER A 11 -5.80 -20.91 14.58
N PRO A 12 -4.75 -20.89 15.42
CA PRO A 12 -3.59 -20.04 15.17
C PRO A 12 -2.88 -20.54 13.91
N GLU A 13 -2.37 -19.61 13.10
CA GLU A 13 -1.56 -19.98 11.94
C GLU A 13 -0.17 -20.38 12.45
N MET A 14 0.11 -21.69 12.48
CA MET A 14 1.48 -22.19 12.60
C MET A 14 2.11 -22.17 11.22
N ALA A 15 2.86 -21.11 10.92
CA ALA A 15 3.59 -21.02 9.68
C ALA A 15 4.92 -20.31 9.92
N LYS A 16 5.93 -20.67 9.14
CA LYS A 16 7.09 -19.77 8.96
C LYS A 16 6.56 -18.50 8.28
N PHE A 17 6.45 -17.41 9.03
CA PHE A 17 5.99 -16.14 8.49
C PHE A 17 6.98 -15.65 7.45
N GLN A 18 6.53 -15.56 6.20
CA GLN A 18 7.35 -15.00 5.13
C GLN A 18 7.10 -13.51 5.04
N LEU A 19 8.16 -12.74 4.79
CA LEU A 19 8.08 -11.28 4.62
C LEU A 19 7.01 -10.87 3.60
N LYS A 20 6.90 -11.61 2.49
CA LYS A 20 5.92 -11.34 1.43
C LYS A 20 4.46 -11.32 1.93
N ASP A 21 4.15 -12.10 2.96
CA ASP A 21 2.79 -12.26 3.48
C ASP A 21 2.48 -11.25 4.59
N THR A 22 3.50 -10.59 5.14
CA THR A 22 3.39 -9.69 6.31
C THR A 22 3.65 -8.22 5.96
N ILE A 23 4.50 -7.94 4.96
CA ILE A 23 5.02 -6.60 4.68
C ILE A 23 3.94 -5.58 4.31
N GLU A 24 2.87 -5.99 3.64
CA GLU A 24 1.75 -5.09 3.32
C GLU A 24 1.06 -4.60 4.60
N ALA A 25 0.68 -5.52 5.49
CA ALA A 25 0.03 -5.20 6.76
C ALA A 25 0.97 -4.41 7.68
N LEU A 26 2.25 -4.78 7.70
CA LEU A 26 3.29 -4.12 8.48
C LEU A 26 3.53 -2.68 8.01
N LEU A 27 3.65 -2.46 6.70
CA LEU A 27 3.83 -1.12 6.13
C LEU A 27 2.61 -0.24 6.42
N LYS A 28 1.40 -0.78 6.25
CA LYS A 28 0.17 -0.06 6.58
C LYS A 28 0.16 0.41 8.03
N LEU A 29 0.47 -0.48 8.98
CA LEU A 29 0.57 -0.12 10.39
C LEU A 29 1.65 0.93 10.65
N THR A 30 2.83 0.77 10.05
CA THR A 30 3.97 1.69 10.20
C THR A 30 3.61 3.11 9.74
N LEU A 31 2.93 3.24 8.59
CA LEU A 31 2.44 4.52 8.08
C LEU A 31 1.37 5.15 8.99
N ILE A 32 0.45 4.34 9.53
CA ILE A 32 -0.58 4.81 10.47
C ILE A 32 0.07 5.36 11.76
N LEU A 33 1.03 4.62 12.33
CA LEU A 33 1.76 5.06 13.53
C LEU A 33 2.50 6.38 13.30
N SER A 34 3.01 6.60 12.09
CA SER A 34 3.65 7.86 11.72
C SER A 34 2.66 9.03 11.63
N ILE A 35 1.47 8.81 11.07
CA ILE A 35 0.40 9.81 11.02
C ILE A 35 -0.09 10.18 12.44
N GLU A 36 -0.16 9.18 13.31
CA GLU A 36 -0.49 9.30 14.75
C GLU A 36 0.66 9.91 15.59
N GLU A 37 1.79 10.30 14.99
CA GLU A 37 3.00 10.81 15.68
C GLU A 37 3.60 9.86 16.73
N SER A 38 3.29 8.57 16.64
CA SER A 38 3.85 7.54 17.51
C SER A 38 5.21 7.02 17.01
N LEU A 39 5.56 7.33 15.75
CA LEU A 39 6.76 6.83 15.08
C LEU A 39 7.26 7.87 14.07
N ASP A 40 8.55 8.24 14.13
CA ASP A 40 9.16 9.12 13.14
C ASP A 40 9.71 8.31 11.96
N LEU A 41 9.32 8.69 10.75
CA LEU A 41 9.78 8.09 9.49
C LEU A 41 10.62 9.07 8.66
N GLY A 42 10.83 10.30 9.13
CA GLY A 42 11.38 11.38 8.29
C GLY A 42 10.46 11.79 7.13
N LEU A 43 9.19 11.37 7.15
CA LEU A 43 8.19 11.66 6.12
C LEU A 43 7.06 12.50 6.72
N SER A 44 6.49 13.41 5.93
CA SER A 44 5.35 14.21 6.38
C SER A 44 4.08 13.37 6.52
N LYS A 45 3.20 13.77 7.45
CA LYS A 45 1.89 13.12 7.64
C LYS A 45 1.04 13.10 6.38
N GLU A 46 1.10 14.19 5.60
CA GLU A 46 0.37 14.31 4.34
C GLU A 46 0.89 13.29 3.32
N PHE A 47 2.22 13.13 3.22
CA PHE A 47 2.84 12.14 2.35
C PHE A 47 2.43 10.71 2.74
N CYS A 48 2.53 10.36 4.02
CA CYS A 48 2.07 9.06 4.54
C CYS A 48 0.57 8.82 4.30
N SER A 49 -0.27 9.84 4.48
CA SER A 49 -1.72 9.75 4.23
C SER A 49 -2.03 9.54 2.75
N ASN A 50 -1.29 10.21 1.86
CA ASN A 50 -1.46 10.07 0.41
C ASN A 50 -1.01 8.69 -0.11
N LEU A 51 -0.07 8.01 0.57
CA LEU A 51 0.29 6.62 0.27
C LEU A 51 -0.84 5.63 0.60
N LEU A 52 -1.63 5.92 1.64
CA LEU A 52 -2.73 5.08 2.12
C LEU A 52 -4.06 5.34 1.39
N LYS A 53 -4.17 6.47 0.69
CA LYS A 53 -5.40 6.90 0.02
C LYS A 53 -5.79 5.91 -1.08
N ASP A 54 -7.07 5.56 -1.15
CA ASP A 54 -7.63 4.75 -2.24
C ASP A 54 -8.03 5.61 -3.45
N ASP A 55 -8.03 4.98 -4.63
CA ASP A 55 -8.61 5.54 -5.86
C ASP A 55 -9.87 4.72 -6.20
N GLU A 56 -11.03 5.20 -5.73
CA GLU A 56 -12.32 4.51 -5.86
C GLU A 56 -12.67 4.17 -7.33
N ASP A 57 -12.24 5.01 -8.27
CA ASP A 57 -12.57 4.89 -9.69
C ASP A 57 -11.61 3.94 -10.46
N ASP A 58 -10.48 3.53 -9.87
CA ASP A 58 -9.46 2.69 -10.53
C ASP A 58 -9.98 1.28 -10.87
N ARG A 59 -11.00 0.80 -10.13
CA ARG A 59 -11.63 -0.53 -10.33
C ARG A 59 -12.38 -0.68 -11.66
N THR A 60 -12.65 0.43 -12.35
CA THR A 60 -13.38 0.44 -13.62
C THR A 60 -12.48 0.16 -14.82
N TYR A 61 -11.16 0.15 -14.62
CA TYR A 61 -10.19 -0.01 -15.68
C TYR A 61 -9.67 -1.46 -15.73
N PRO A 62 -9.64 -2.09 -16.92
CA PRO A 62 -9.14 -3.45 -17.05
C PRO A 62 -7.64 -3.48 -16.70
N SER A 63 -7.31 -3.96 -15.50
CA SER A 63 -5.95 -4.34 -15.12
C SER A 63 -5.54 -5.57 -15.92
N SER A 64 -4.97 -5.39 -17.11
CA SER A 64 -4.36 -6.50 -17.86
C SER A 64 -3.03 -6.94 -17.25
N THR A 65 -2.43 -6.15 -16.38
CA THR A 65 -1.20 -6.48 -15.66
C THR A 65 -1.53 -7.33 -14.44
N SER A 66 -1.11 -8.60 -14.47
CA SER A 66 -0.98 -9.37 -13.24
C SER A 66 0.06 -8.66 -12.36
N ILE A 67 -0.22 -8.60 -11.05
CA ILE A 67 0.62 -8.01 -9.99
C ILE A 67 2.09 -8.53 -10.01
N THR A 68 2.36 -9.57 -10.79
CA THR A 68 3.68 -10.18 -10.99
C THR A 68 4.66 -9.32 -11.77
N ASP A 69 4.22 -8.47 -12.72
CA ASP A 69 5.10 -7.59 -13.49
C ASP A 69 5.01 -6.14 -13.01
N LEU A 70 5.73 -5.83 -11.92
CA LEU A 70 5.90 -4.46 -11.42
C LEU A 70 6.60 -3.52 -12.42
N SER A 71 7.04 -4.02 -13.59
CA SER A 71 7.98 -3.34 -14.51
C SER A 71 7.36 -2.28 -15.42
N GLU A 72 6.03 -2.17 -15.47
CA GLU A 72 5.36 -1.22 -16.36
C GLU A 72 4.03 -0.68 -15.83
N GLY A 73 3.67 0.50 -16.33
CA GLY A 73 2.44 1.22 -16.04
C GLY A 73 2.55 2.17 -14.85
N VAL A 74 1.62 3.13 -14.79
CA VAL A 74 1.46 4.01 -13.63
C VAL A 74 1.02 3.15 -12.44
N PRO A 75 1.61 3.22 -11.24
CA PRO A 75 1.22 2.38 -10.12
C PRO A 75 -0.24 2.65 -9.71
N SER A 76 -0.97 1.57 -9.42
CA SER A 76 -2.36 1.65 -8.92
C SER A 76 -2.39 2.10 -7.47
N TYR A 77 -3.44 2.81 -7.10
CA TYR A 77 -3.72 3.18 -5.73
C TYR A 77 -4.45 2.04 -4.98
N PRO A 78 -4.26 1.89 -3.66
CA PRO A 78 -3.44 2.74 -2.80
C PRO A 78 -1.95 2.40 -2.94
N LEU A 79 -1.10 3.43 -3.01
CA LEU A 79 0.32 3.31 -3.37
C LEU A 79 1.14 2.47 -2.39
N TYR A 80 0.75 2.41 -1.10
CA TYR A 80 1.48 1.61 -0.11
C TYR A 80 1.55 0.12 -0.49
N LYS A 81 0.59 -0.42 -1.25
CA LYS A 81 0.63 -1.83 -1.70
C LYS A 81 1.75 -2.05 -2.71
N HIS A 82 1.91 -1.12 -3.65
CA HIS A 82 3.02 -1.15 -4.60
C HIS A 82 4.35 -0.99 -3.87
N LEU A 83 4.43 -0.04 -2.93
CA LEU A 83 5.60 0.18 -2.09
C LEU A 83 5.96 -1.07 -1.26
N ALA A 84 4.97 -1.75 -0.66
CA ALA A 84 5.20 -2.99 0.09
C ALA A 84 5.81 -4.09 -0.78
N SER A 85 5.31 -4.25 -2.02
CA SER A 85 5.87 -5.22 -2.98
C SER A 85 7.30 -4.87 -3.38
N ALA A 86 7.56 -3.57 -3.65
CA ALA A 86 8.90 -3.07 -3.99
C ALA A 86 9.89 -3.24 -2.82
N LEU A 87 9.47 -2.95 -1.59
CA LEU A 87 10.25 -3.19 -0.37
C LEU A 87 10.52 -4.68 -0.16
N CYS A 88 9.53 -5.55 -0.38
CA CYS A 88 9.70 -6.99 -0.24
C CYS A 88 10.79 -7.53 -1.18
N LYS A 89 10.75 -7.09 -2.45
CA LYS A 89 11.77 -7.44 -3.45
C LYS A 89 13.13 -6.85 -3.05
N SER A 90 13.15 -5.61 -2.59
CA SER A 90 14.40 -4.93 -2.23
C SER A 90 15.08 -5.57 -1.04
N ILE A 91 14.33 -5.95 0.00
CA ILE A 91 14.84 -6.67 1.18
C ILE A 91 15.32 -8.07 0.77
N SER A 92 14.54 -8.80 -0.03
CA SER A 92 14.91 -10.15 -0.47
C SER A 92 16.19 -10.18 -1.31
N ASN A 93 16.42 -9.14 -2.10
CA ASN A 93 17.60 -9.02 -2.97
C ASN A 93 18.75 -8.22 -2.32
N GLY A 94 18.53 -7.62 -1.15
CA GLY A 94 19.51 -6.76 -0.47
C GLY A 94 19.85 -5.46 -1.20
N ALA A 95 18.98 -4.98 -2.11
CA ALA A 95 19.23 -3.78 -2.89
C ALA A 95 17.93 -3.12 -3.38
N VAL A 96 17.91 -1.78 -3.43
CA VAL A 96 16.88 -1.00 -4.12
C VAL A 96 16.93 -1.34 -5.60
N HIS A 97 15.81 -1.83 -6.13
CA HIS A 97 15.66 -2.04 -7.57
C HIS A 97 14.89 -0.85 -8.15
N SER A 98 15.51 -0.11 -9.07
CA SER A 98 14.76 0.80 -9.92
C SER A 98 13.92 -0.03 -10.87
N ILE A 99 12.62 0.24 -10.87
CA ILE A 99 11.63 -0.40 -11.74
C ILE A 99 11.75 0.13 -13.19
N ASN A 100 12.42 1.26 -13.38
CA ASN A 100 12.37 2.00 -14.64
C ASN A 100 13.34 1.47 -15.68
N ALA A 101 12.85 1.40 -16.92
CA ALA A 101 13.70 1.13 -18.07
C ALA A 101 14.53 2.36 -18.42
N SER A 102 15.77 2.13 -18.85
CA SER A 102 16.63 3.19 -19.41
C SER A 102 16.03 3.69 -20.72
N ILE A 103 15.40 4.86 -20.71
CA ILE A 103 14.98 5.55 -21.94
C ILE A 103 16.19 6.22 -22.58
N PRO A 104 16.46 6.01 -23.88
CA PRO A 104 17.54 6.70 -24.59
C PRO A 104 17.46 8.23 -24.41
N LEU A 105 18.62 8.87 -24.17
CA LEU A 105 18.79 10.32 -23.98
C LEU A 105 18.24 10.91 -22.66
N ILE A 106 17.64 10.11 -21.77
CA ILE A 106 17.32 10.55 -20.41
C ILE A 106 18.43 10.07 -19.47
N HIS A 107 19.18 11.00 -18.88
CA HIS A 107 20.23 10.68 -17.92
C HIS A 107 19.73 10.85 -16.48
N GLU A 108 19.85 9.79 -15.68
CA GLU A 108 19.65 9.87 -14.23
C GLU A 108 20.72 10.75 -13.56
N ASP A 109 20.37 11.34 -12.42
CA ASP A 109 21.31 12.12 -11.61
C ASP A 109 22.45 11.24 -11.07
N SER A 110 23.69 11.66 -11.34
CA SER A 110 24.92 10.98 -10.89
C SER A 110 25.02 10.75 -9.38
N SER A 111 24.38 11.60 -8.56
CA SER A 111 24.33 11.50 -7.10
C SER A 111 23.55 10.28 -6.60
N MET A 112 22.62 9.77 -7.42
CA MET A 112 21.74 8.66 -7.05
C MET A 112 22.51 7.38 -6.76
N LYS A 113 23.58 7.11 -7.51
CA LYS A 113 24.43 5.92 -7.31
C LYS A 113 25.05 5.88 -5.92
N GLN A 114 25.33 7.03 -5.31
CA GLN A 114 25.86 7.08 -3.94
C GLN A 114 24.74 6.81 -2.93
N LYS A 115 23.59 7.48 -3.08
CA LYS A 115 22.42 7.27 -2.21
C LYS A 115 21.92 5.82 -2.25
N GLU A 116 21.87 5.21 -3.43
CA GLU A 116 21.51 3.79 -3.58
C GLU A 116 22.45 2.86 -2.81
N ARG A 117 23.76 3.12 -2.80
CA ARG A 117 24.69 2.31 -1.99
C ARG A 117 24.40 2.43 -0.50
N GLU A 118 24.05 3.62 -0.03
CA GLU A 118 23.70 3.87 1.37
C GLU A 118 22.37 3.18 1.72
N TRP A 119 21.36 3.29 0.86
CA TRP A 119 20.08 2.58 1.02
C TRP A 119 20.25 1.08 1.04
N ASN A 120 21.05 0.51 0.13
CA ASN A 120 21.29 -0.93 0.05
C ASN A 120 21.92 -1.46 1.34
N LYS A 121 22.82 -0.69 1.96
CA LYS A 121 23.42 -1.08 3.25
C LYS A 121 22.35 -1.19 4.35
N ILE A 122 21.48 -0.19 4.47
CA ILE A 122 20.42 -0.16 5.48
C ILE A 122 19.36 -1.24 5.21
N ILE A 123 18.94 -1.42 3.95
CA ILE A 123 18.00 -2.46 3.55
C ILE A 123 18.57 -3.85 3.87
N LEU A 124 19.86 -4.08 3.60
CA LEU A 124 20.50 -5.36 3.91
C LEU A 124 20.53 -5.61 5.42
N GLU A 125 20.96 -4.61 6.21
CA GLU A 125 21.05 -4.73 7.67
C GLU A 125 19.66 -4.89 8.31
N LYS A 126 18.79 -3.89 8.17
CA LYS A 126 17.47 -3.85 8.81
C LYS A 126 16.48 -4.82 8.18
N GLY A 127 16.62 -5.12 6.89
CA GLY A 127 15.83 -6.15 6.23
C GLY A 127 16.19 -7.55 6.75
N SER A 128 17.48 -7.83 7.01
CA SER A 128 17.88 -9.11 7.62
C SER A 128 17.39 -9.20 9.06
N ASP A 129 17.53 -8.14 9.85
CA ASP A 129 17.01 -8.09 11.23
C ASP A 129 15.48 -8.35 11.26
N LEU A 130 14.73 -7.74 10.33
CA LEU A 130 13.29 -7.94 10.19
C LEU A 130 12.95 -9.39 9.85
N VAL A 131 13.65 -10.00 8.88
CA VAL A 131 13.43 -11.40 8.49
C VAL A 131 13.78 -12.35 9.63
N ASN A 132 14.92 -12.14 10.29
CA ASN A 132 15.33 -12.93 11.46
C ASN A 132 14.29 -12.85 12.58
N MET A 133 13.75 -11.66 12.86
CA MET A 133 12.68 -11.48 13.84
C MET A 133 11.42 -12.26 13.44
N LEU A 134 11.01 -12.22 12.17
CA LEU A 134 9.87 -13.00 11.66
C LEU A 134 10.09 -14.52 11.79
N GLU A 135 11.31 -15.01 11.61
CA GLU A 135 11.64 -16.43 11.77
C GLU A 135 11.50 -16.92 13.22
N THR A 136 11.64 -16.01 14.21
CA THR A 136 11.42 -16.34 15.63
C THR A 136 9.95 -16.38 16.05
N VAL A 137 9.04 -15.89 15.21
CA VAL A 137 7.61 -15.87 15.51
C VAL A 137 7.05 -17.28 15.43
N GLY A 138 6.51 -17.77 16.54
CA GLY A 138 5.94 -19.12 16.63
C GLY A 138 4.48 -19.20 16.18
N PHE A 139 3.72 -18.12 16.33
CA PHE A 139 2.27 -18.13 16.17
C PHE A 139 1.74 -16.86 15.50
N GLY A 140 0.72 -17.01 14.66
CA GLY A 140 -0.02 -15.90 14.07
C GLY A 140 -1.46 -15.89 14.58
N LEU A 141 -1.92 -14.73 15.05
CA LEU A 141 -3.29 -14.53 15.50
C LEU A 141 -3.97 -13.43 14.69
N HIS A 142 -5.25 -13.63 14.43
CA HIS A 142 -6.10 -12.61 13.81
C HIS A 142 -7.13 -12.09 14.82
N VAL A 143 -7.24 -10.77 14.90
CA VAL A 143 -8.14 -10.05 15.81
C VAL A 143 -8.86 -8.95 15.02
N GLN A 144 -10.17 -8.85 15.19
CA GLN A 144 -10.99 -7.82 14.55
C GLN A 144 -10.97 -6.51 15.35
N GLU A 145 -11.32 -5.40 14.70
CA GLU A 145 -11.61 -4.16 15.40
C GLU A 145 -12.89 -4.30 16.26
N PRO A 146 -12.96 -3.64 17.44
CA PRO A 146 -12.00 -2.68 18.01
C PRO A 146 -10.85 -3.34 18.80
N PHE A 147 -10.87 -4.67 18.97
CA PHE A 147 -9.93 -5.37 19.85
C PHE A 147 -8.48 -5.26 19.37
N PHE A 148 -8.24 -5.20 18.05
CA PHE A 148 -6.89 -5.01 17.52
C PHE A 148 -6.30 -3.65 17.96
N SER A 149 -7.06 -2.56 17.82
CA SER A 149 -6.64 -1.24 18.31
C SER A 149 -6.41 -1.24 19.82
N GLN A 150 -7.29 -1.88 20.59
CA GLN A 150 -7.13 -2.00 22.05
C GLN A 150 -5.86 -2.76 22.45
N ILE A 151 -5.50 -3.81 21.70
CA ILE A 151 -4.25 -4.56 21.89
C ILE A 151 -3.04 -3.69 21.48
N LYS A 152 -3.11 -3.02 20.33
CA LYS A 152 -2.08 -2.08 19.83
C LYS A 152 -1.77 -1.01 20.88
N ASP A 153 -2.79 -0.44 21.49
CA ASP A 153 -2.67 0.66 22.45
C ASP A 153 -2.36 0.18 23.87
N GLY A 154 -2.34 -1.14 24.11
CA GLY A 154 -2.04 -1.73 25.41
C GLY A 154 -3.18 -1.67 26.43
N GLN A 155 -4.40 -1.36 25.98
CA GLN A 155 -5.60 -1.38 26.81
C GLN A 155 -6.05 -2.83 27.08
N LYS A 156 -6.01 -3.67 26.04
CA LYS A 156 -6.33 -5.10 26.11
C LYS A 156 -5.03 -5.91 26.24
N THR A 157 -4.79 -6.47 27.42
CA THR A 157 -3.58 -7.24 27.72
C THR A 157 -3.84 -8.73 27.87
N ILE A 158 -5.12 -9.16 27.86
CA ILE A 158 -5.49 -10.57 27.96
C ILE A 158 -6.35 -10.93 26.75
N GLU A 159 -5.91 -11.93 25.99
CA GLU A 159 -6.62 -12.45 24.82
C GLU A 159 -7.25 -13.81 25.13
N GLY A 160 -8.59 -13.85 25.12
CA GLY A 160 -9.37 -15.07 25.35
C GLY A 160 -9.61 -15.85 24.06
N ARG A 161 -9.29 -17.15 24.04
CA ARG A 161 -9.50 -18.06 22.90
C ARG A 161 -10.00 -19.43 23.37
N CYS A 162 -10.75 -20.16 22.55
CA CYS A 162 -10.98 -21.58 22.86
C CYS A 162 -9.68 -22.38 22.76
N ALA A 163 -9.41 -23.27 23.71
CA ALA A 163 -8.17 -24.05 23.82
C ALA A 163 -8.08 -25.20 22.79
N GLY A 164 -8.47 -24.95 21.54
CA GLY A 164 -8.52 -25.94 20.48
C GLY A 164 -7.28 -25.93 19.59
N GLY A 165 -6.87 -27.10 19.09
CA GLY A 165 -5.81 -27.19 18.07
C GLY A 165 -4.47 -26.61 18.53
N ASP A 166 -3.86 -25.78 17.69
CA ASP A 166 -2.49 -25.27 17.90
C ASP A 166 -2.41 -24.19 19.00
N TYR A 167 -3.54 -23.68 19.51
CA TYR A 167 -3.53 -22.72 20.64
C TYR A 167 -2.93 -23.32 21.92
N ASN A 168 -3.04 -24.64 22.11
CA ASN A 168 -2.48 -25.34 23.28
C ASN A 168 -0.96 -25.40 23.31
N ARG A 169 -0.29 -25.00 22.21
CA ARG A 169 1.17 -24.94 22.11
C ARG A 169 1.71 -23.57 22.49
N ILE A 170 0.83 -22.59 22.72
CA ILE A 170 1.24 -21.25 23.14
C ILE A 170 1.62 -21.33 24.62
N GLU A 171 2.88 -21.03 24.91
CA GLU A 171 3.45 -21.06 26.25
C GLU A 171 4.04 -19.68 26.61
N SER A 172 4.31 -19.46 27.90
CA SER A 172 5.03 -18.27 28.36
C SER A 172 6.36 -18.11 27.61
N GLY A 173 6.65 -16.89 27.17
CA GLY A 173 7.80 -16.55 26.35
C GLY A 173 7.55 -16.61 24.83
N SER A 174 6.46 -17.22 24.37
CA SER A 174 6.13 -17.32 22.94
C SER A 174 5.93 -15.95 22.29
N LEU A 175 6.42 -15.80 21.06
CA LEU A 175 6.18 -14.62 20.22
C LEU A 175 4.99 -14.85 19.30
N VAL A 176 4.07 -13.90 19.30
CA VAL A 176 2.80 -13.96 18.57
C VAL A 176 2.65 -12.73 17.68
N LEU A 177 2.37 -12.97 16.40
CA LEU A 177 2.15 -11.92 15.40
C LEU A 177 0.65 -11.71 15.18
N PHE A 178 0.15 -10.57 15.62
CA PHE A 178 -1.24 -10.15 15.45
C PHE A 178 -1.44 -9.44 14.11
N ASN A 179 -2.46 -9.87 13.37
CA ASN A 179 -2.85 -9.30 12.07
C ASN A 179 -1.68 -9.14 11.09
N LYS A 180 -0.67 -10.02 11.20
CA LYS A 180 0.55 -10.02 10.38
C LYS A 180 1.43 -8.77 10.52
N CYS A 181 1.22 -7.92 11.53
CA CYS A 181 1.93 -6.64 11.65
C CYS A 181 2.37 -6.26 13.07
N LEU A 182 1.69 -6.71 14.12
CA LEU A 182 1.99 -6.34 15.51
C LEU A 182 2.58 -7.52 16.28
N LEU A 183 3.79 -7.38 16.80
CA LEU A 183 4.48 -8.43 17.53
C LEU A 183 4.23 -8.30 19.04
N LEU A 184 3.79 -9.37 19.69
CA LEU A 184 3.59 -9.42 21.15
C LEU A 184 4.22 -10.67 21.74
N GLN A 185 4.62 -10.58 23.01
CA GLN A 185 5.15 -11.69 23.77
C GLN A 185 4.12 -12.18 24.79
N VAL A 186 3.97 -13.48 24.87
CA VAL A 186 3.12 -14.14 25.86
C VAL A 186 3.84 -14.14 27.20
N HIS A 187 3.26 -13.46 28.19
CA HIS A 187 3.77 -13.45 29.56
C HIS A 187 3.32 -14.70 30.31
N ASP A 188 2.04 -15.05 30.18
CA ASP A 188 1.45 -16.20 30.87
C ASP A 188 0.24 -16.75 30.08
N VAL A 189 -0.18 -17.97 30.39
CA VAL A 189 -1.35 -18.62 29.80
C VAL A 189 -2.12 -19.36 30.89
N HIS A 190 -3.38 -18.98 31.10
CA HIS A 190 -4.28 -19.64 32.04
C HIS A 190 -5.38 -20.41 31.30
N CYS A 191 -5.76 -21.58 31.84
CA CYS A 191 -6.81 -22.44 31.28
C CYS A 191 -8.06 -22.42 32.15
N TYR A 192 -9.23 -22.31 31.52
CA TYR A 192 -10.54 -22.30 32.17
C TYR A 192 -11.50 -23.29 31.50
N SER A 193 -12.51 -23.73 32.26
CA SER A 193 -13.61 -24.56 31.74
C SER A 193 -14.56 -23.78 30.83
N SER A 194 -14.73 -22.48 31.05
CA SER A 194 -15.65 -21.64 30.28
C SER A 194 -15.18 -20.18 30.18
N PHE A 195 -15.72 -19.43 29.21
CA PHE A 195 -15.49 -17.98 29.11
C PHE A 195 -16.09 -17.25 30.31
N SER A 196 -17.17 -17.77 30.90
CA SER A 196 -17.75 -17.21 32.11
C SER A 196 -16.76 -17.28 33.28
N ASP A 197 -16.10 -18.43 33.46
CA ASP A 197 -15.10 -18.62 34.54
C ASP A 197 -13.89 -17.72 34.33
N MET A 198 -13.42 -17.61 33.08
CA MET A 198 -12.32 -16.72 32.70
C MET A 198 -12.66 -15.27 33.02
N LEU A 199 -13.83 -14.78 32.59
CA LEU A 199 -14.26 -13.39 32.80
C LEU A 199 -14.60 -13.06 34.25
N ALA A 200 -14.94 -14.06 35.07
CA ALA A 200 -15.16 -13.89 36.50
C ALA A 200 -13.84 -13.86 37.29
N THR A 201 -12.79 -14.51 36.79
CA THR A 201 -11.49 -14.60 37.45
C THR A 201 -10.54 -13.49 37.01
N GLU A 202 -10.49 -13.25 35.71
CA GLU A 202 -9.59 -12.28 35.08
C GLU A 202 -10.22 -10.89 35.02
N ASP A 203 -9.37 -9.87 35.00
CA ASP A 203 -9.81 -8.47 34.95
C ASP A 203 -10.52 -8.17 33.63
N LEU A 204 -11.86 -8.02 33.69
CA LEU A 204 -12.70 -7.74 32.52
C LEU A 204 -12.19 -6.53 31.73
N ALA A 205 -11.66 -5.49 32.39
CA ALA A 205 -11.16 -4.31 31.69
C ALA A 205 -9.93 -4.61 30.84
N LYS A 206 -9.14 -5.65 31.20
CA LYS A 206 -7.97 -6.11 30.44
C LYS A 206 -8.31 -7.15 29.37
N VAL A 207 -9.44 -7.86 29.52
CA VAL A 207 -9.92 -8.86 28.56
C VAL A 207 -10.81 -8.20 27.50
N LEU A 208 -11.75 -7.35 27.89
CA LEU A 208 -12.70 -6.66 27.03
C LEU A 208 -12.85 -5.18 27.47
N PRO A 209 -11.87 -4.31 27.15
CA PRO A 209 -11.96 -2.89 27.48
C PRO A 209 -13.23 -2.24 26.91
N GLY A 210 -13.92 -1.45 27.73
CA GLY A 210 -15.14 -0.73 27.36
C GLY A 210 -16.44 -1.51 27.57
N VAL A 211 -16.39 -2.75 28.06
CA VAL A 211 -17.59 -3.49 28.51
C VAL A 211 -17.78 -3.24 30.01
N GLU A 212 -18.77 -2.42 30.36
CA GLU A 212 -19.16 -2.19 31.75
C GLU A 212 -20.04 -3.36 32.23
N THR A 213 -19.53 -4.07 33.25
CA THR A 213 -20.12 -5.15 34.07
C THR A 213 -20.57 -6.47 33.42
N VAL A 214 -20.26 -7.56 34.15
CA VAL A 214 -20.69 -8.96 33.92
C VAL A 214 -22.17 -9.18 34.29
N GLU A 215 -22.84 -8.21 34.90
CA GLU A 215 -24.21 -8.33 35.37
C GLU A 215 -25.02 -7.05 35.11
N GLU A 216 -26.19 -7.26 34.51
CA GLU A 216 -27.52 -6.67 34.77
C GLU A 216 -28.33 -6.77 33.47
N VAL A 217 -29.42 -7.51 33.39
CA VAL A 217 -30.69 -7.27 34.07
C VAL A 217 -31.36 -8.61 34.39
N ASN A 218 -32.04 -8.68 35.54
CA ASN A 218 -32.95 -9.72 36.04
C ASN A 218 -33.88 -10.36 34.97
N LEU A 219 -33.31 -11.20 34.11
CA LEU A 219 -33.97 -12.13 33.20
C LEU A 219 -33.20 -13.46 33.35
N PRO A 220 -33.84 -14.56 33.76
CA PRO A 220 -33.16 -15.83 34.09
C PRO A 220 -32.47 -16.55 32.92
N LEU A 221 -32.21 -15.88 31.79
CA LEU A 221 -31.77 -16.49 30.53
C LEU A 221 -30.71 -15.68 29.74
N SER A 222 -30.29 -14.49 30.19
CA SER A 222 -29.30 -13.67 29.47
C SER A 222 -27.88 -13.93 29.98
N GLN A 223 -27.01 -14.49 29.13
CA GLN A 223 -25.56 -14.63 29.41
C GLN A 223 -24.89 -13.25 29.61
N PRO A 224 -23.82 -13.14 30.42
CA PRO A 224 -23.06 -11.90 30.59
C PRO A 224 -22.65 -11.29 29.26
N GLN A 225 -22.67 -9.96 29.14
CA GLN A 225 -22.36 -9.26 27.89
C GLN A 225 -20.96 -9.62 27.33
N GLY A 226 -19.99 -9.87 28.21
CA GLY A 226 -18.67 -10.36 27.83
C GLY A 226 -18.70 -11.75 27.16
N VAL A 227 -19.52 -12.68 27.67
CA VAL A 227 -19.68 -14.02 27.06
C VAL A 227 -20.37 -13.90 25.70
N GLN A 228 -21.37 -13.02 25.56
CA GLN A 228 -22.04 -12.78 24.27
C GLN A 228 -21.06 -12.28 23.19
N THR A 229 -20.02 -11.56 23.58
CA THR A 229 -18.95 -11.14 22.66
C THR A 229 -18.19 -12.34 22.10
N TYR A 230 -17.85 -13.33 22.94
CA TYR A 230 -17.21 -14.57 22.51
C TYR A 230 -18.14 -15.48 21.71
N ARG A 231 -19.46 -15.46 21.97
CA ARG A 231 -20.46 -16.25 21.24
C ARG A 231 -20.56 -15.90 19.76
N ARG A 232 -20.13 -14.70 19.36
CA ARG A 232 -20.00 -14.31 17.94
C ARG A 232 -18.93 -15.12 17.20
N PHE A 233 -17.98 -15.70 17.94
CA PHE A 233 -16.82 -16.40 17.41
C PHE A 233 -16.79 -17.90 17.74
N TYR A 234 -17.35 -18.31 18.88
CA TYR A 234 -17.29 -19.68 19.39
C TYR A 234 -18.66 -20.19 19.83
N SER A 235 -19.03 -21.38 19.35
CA SER A 235 -20.19 -22.11 19.85
C SER A 235 -19.92 -22.67 21.27
N GLU A 236 -20.99 -22.81 22.05
CA GLU A 236 -20.93 -23.44 23.39
C GLU A 236 -20.37 -24.87 23.33
N GLU A 237 -20.68 -25.61 22.27
CA GLU A 237 -20.17 -26.96 22.07
C GLU A 237 -18.64 -26.95 21.92
N LYS A 238 -18.08 -25.99 21.16
CA LYS A 238 -16.63 -25.87 20.95
C LYS A 238 -15.93 -25.44 22.23
N GLU A 239 -16.53 -24.53 22.99
CA GLU A 239 -16.04 -24.15 24.31
C GLU A 239 -16.05 -25.33 25.28
N ARG A 240 -17.17 -26.06 25.41
CA ARG A 240 -17.27 -27.21 26.31
C ARG A 240 -16.31 -28.33 25.93
N ALA A 241 -16.05 -28.53 24.63
CA ALA A 241 -15.16 -29.57 24.14
C ALA A 241 -13.67 -29.26 24.39
N ASN A 242 -13.28 -27.98 24.29
CA ASN A 242 -11.85 -27.59 24.32
C ASN A 242 -11.45 -26.84 25.60
N GLY A 243 -12.39 -26.19 26.29
CA GLY A 243 -12.09 -25.18 27.30
C GLY A 243 -11.67 -23.85 26.69
N VAL A 244 -11.16 -22.96 27.53
CA VAL A 244 -10.78 -21.58 27.21
C VAL A 244 -9.35 -21.29 27.70
N LEU A 245 -8.59 -20.54 26.91
CA LEU A 245 -7.29 -19.99 27.24
C LEU A 245 -7.41 -18.48 27.42
N ALA A 246 -6.82 -17.96 28.50
CA ALA A 246 -6.50 -16.57 28.66
C ALA A 246 -5.00 -16.38 28.40
N ILE A 247 -4.67 -15.70 27.31
CA ILE A 247 -3.29 -15.46 26.87
C ILE A 247 -2.90 -14.05 27.31
N PHE A 248 -1.96 -13.93 28.25
CA PHE A 248 -1.48 -12.65 28.74
C PHE A 248 -0.40 -12.11 27.81
N LEU A 249 -0.60 -10.89 27.32
CA LEU A 249 0.21 -10.27 26.29
C LEU A 249 1.00 -9.09 26.86
N THR A 250 2.24 -8.97 26.41
CA THR A 250 3.13 -7.84 26.70
C THR A 250 3.82 -7.38 25.42
N LYS A 251 4.15 -6.09 25.34
CA LYS A 251 4.91 -5.55 24.21
C LYS A 251 6.39 -5.92 24.38
N PRO A 252 7.01 -6.60 23.39
CA PRO A 252 8.46 -6.83 23.41
C PRO A 252 9.23 -5.52 23.27
N THR A 253 10.52 -5.55 23.63
CA THR A 253 11.44 -4.39 23.58
C THR A 253 11.67 -3.87 22.16
N SER A 254 11.51 -4.71 21.14
CA SER A 254 11.68 -4.35 19.73
C SER A 254 10.54 -4.90 18.90
N GLN A 255 10.13 -4.14 17.90
CA GLN A 255 9.01 -4.42 17.01
C GLN A 255 9.46 -4.56 15.55
N LEU A 256 8.63 -5.23 14.76
CA LEU A 256 8.85 -5.37 13.32
C LEU A 256 8.81 -4.00 12.63
N TYR A 257 7.89 -3.12 13.06
CA TYR A 257 7.75 -1.79 12.45
C TYR A 257 8.94 -0.87 12.76
N ASP A 258 9.73 -1.13 13.81
CA ASP A 258 10.94 -0.34 14.10
C ASP A 258 11.99 -0.51 12.99
N HIS A 259 12.17 -1.76 12.53
CA HIS A 259 13.11 -2.08 11.46
C HIS A 259 12.63 -1.51 10.11
N LEU A 260 11.32 -1.60 9.85
CA LEU A 260 10.73 -1.01 8.65
C LEU A 260 10.80 0.53 8.68
N ALA A 261 10.59 1.14 9.85
CA ALA A 261 10.72 2.57 10.05
C ALA A 261 12.13 3.06 9.76
N ALA A 262 13.15 2.38 10.27
CA ALA A 262 14.55 2.71 9.99
C ALA A 262 14.88 2.63 8.48
N ILE A 263 14.28 1.67 7.75
CA ILE A 263 14.42 1.58 6.29
C ILE A 263 13.75 2.79 5.62
N LEU A 264 12.51 3.13 6.00
CA LEU A 264 11.78 4.26 5.43
C LEU A 264 12.45 5.61 5.72
N GLU A 265 12.97 5.79 6.94
CA GLU A 265 13.72 6.97 7.35
C GLU A 265 15.00 7.15 6.52
N ALA A 266 15.74 6.07 6.29
CA ALA A 266 16.94 6.10 5.45
C ALA A 266 16.63 6.36 3.97
N LEU A 267 15.52 5.80 3.47
CA LEU A 267 15.06 6.05 2.10
C LEU A 267 14.60 7.50 1.92
N HIS A 268 13.94 8.06 2.93
CA HIS A 268 13.31 9.39 2.88
C HIS A 268 12.41 9.55 1.64
N TYR A 269 12.08 10.76 1.22
CA TYR A 269 11.20 10.97 0.06
C TYR A 269 11.74 10.35 -1.24
N GLU A 270 13.03 10.49 -1.50
CA GLU A 270 13.64 10.05 -2.77
C GLU A 270 13.70 8.53 -2.90
N GLY A 271 14.08 7.81 -1.85
CA GLY A 271 14.11 6.36 -1.87
C GLY A 271 12.70 5.77 -1.98
N VAL A 272 11.72 6.35 -1.27
CA VAL A 272 10.32 5.91 -1.35
C VAL A 272 9.74 6.15 -2.74
N THR A 273 9.95 7.34 -3.32
CA THR A 273 9.47 7.64 -4.68
C THR A 273 10.18 6.81 -5.75
N ARG A 274 11.47 6.49 -5.58
CA ARG A 274 12.18 5.55 -6.44
C ARG A 274 11.57 4.14 -6.39
N LEU A 275 11.20 3.65 -5.21
CA LEU A 275 10.50 2.36 -5.06
C LEU A 275 9.07 2.38 -5.64
N LEU A 276 8.47 3.56 -5.82
CA LEU A 276 7.21 3.75 -6.54
C LEU A 276 7.38 3.90 -8.07
N GLY A 277 8.61 3.74 -8.59
CA GLY A 277 8.90 3.86 -10.02
C GLY A 277 9.08 5.29 -10.52
N ILE A 278 9.27 6.28 -9.64
CA ILE A 278 9.62 7.64 -10.08
C ILE A 278 11.12 7.70 -10.43
N SER A 279 11.41 8.21 -11.63
CA SER A 279 12.77 8.47 -12.09
C SER A 279 13.34 9.71 -11.41
N HIS A 280 14.66 9.70 -11.19
CA HIS A 280 15.37 10.83 -10.61
C HIS A 280 16.24 11.51 -11.66
N THR A 281 15.75 12.63 -12.16
CA THR A 281 16.47 13.51 -13.09
C THR A 281 16.63 14.89 -12.48
N VAL A 282 17.45 15.74 -13.10
CA VAL A 282 17.54 17.15 -12.69
C VAL A 282 16.15 17.79 -12.73
N GLY A 283 15.73 18.40 -11.61
CA GLY A 283 14.42 19.04 -11.46
C GLY A 283 13.30 18.11 -10.98
N THR A 284 13.57 16.82 -10.69
CA THR A 284 12.62 15.93 -10.01
C THR A 284 12.23 16.52 -8.65
N ILE A 285 10.94 16.44 -8.33
CA ILE A 285 10.35 16.90 -7.07
C ILE A 285 10.38 15.72 -6.10
N PRO A 286 11.19 15.76 -5.02
CA PRO A 286 11.48 14.58 -4.21
C PRO A 286 10.27 13.92 -3.54
N ASP A 287 9.29 14.71 -3.11
CA ASP A 287 8.10 14.31 -2.35
C ASP A 287 6.84 14.17 -3.21
N ALA A 288 6.97 14.27 -4.53
CA ALA A 288 5.84 14.09 -5.45
C ALA A 288 5.54 12.60 -5.63
N LEU A 289 4.27 12.23 -5.44
CA LEU A 289 3.77 10.87 -5.66
C LEU A 289 3.22 10.70 -7.09
N PRO A 290 3.20 9.47 -7.64
CA PRO A 290 2.51 9.20 -8.90
C PRO A 290 1.04 9.64 -8.82
N LEU A 291 0.51 10.30 -9.85
CA LEU A 291 -0.89 10.72 -9.83
C LEU A 291 -1.85 9.52 -9.99
N PRO A 292 -3.04 9.53 -9.36
CA PRO A 292 -4.05 8.50 -9.56
C PRO A 292 -4.44 8.37 -11.04
N ARG A 293 -4.60 7.13 -11.52
CA ARG A 293 -4.95 6.86 -12.93
C ARG A 293 -6.29 7.50 -13.30
N SER A 294 -7.27 7.46 -12.39
CA SER A 294 -8.55 8.14 -12.57
C SER A 294 -8.39 9.65 -12.81
N SER A 295 -7.47 10.29 -12.07
CA SER A 295 -7.19 11.72 -12.19
C SER A 295 -6.52 12.05 -13.53
N LEU A 296 -5.59 11.21 -13.99
CA LEU A 296 -4.96 11.36 -15.31
C LEU A 296 -5.98 11.29 -16.45
N LEU A 297 -6.85 10.28 -16.40
CA LEU A 297 -7.85 10.02 -17.44
C LEU A 297 -9.00 11.03 -17.42
N SER A 298 -9.43 11.48 -16.23
CA SER A 298 -10.42 12.54 -16.06
C SER A 298 -9.91 13.88 -16.62
N ALA A 299 -8.67 14.25 -16.25
CA ALA A 299 -8.04 15.45 -16.79
C ALA A 299 -7.85 15.39 -18.32
N PHE A 300 -7.54 14.21 -18.86
CA PHE A 300 -7.43 13.99 -20.31
C PHE A 300 -8.79 14.11 -21.04
N SER A 301 -9.86 13.66 -20.40
CA SER A 301 -11.22 13.61 -20.96
C SER A 301 -12.00 14.91 -20.81
N THR A 302 -11.41 15.94 -20.19
CA THR A 302 -12.06 17.24 -20.01
C THR A 302 -12.45 17.85 -21.36
N PRO A 303 -13.70 18.37 -21.52
CA PRO A 303 -14.13 19.02 -22.76
C PRO A 303 -13.25 20.22 -23.10
N HIS A 304 -12.79 20.32 -24.35
CA HIS A 304 -11.92 21.40 -24.78
C HIS A 304 -12.62 22.78 -24.70
N ASN A 305 -13.89 22.82 -25.09
CA ASN A 305 -14.73 24.01 -25.10
C ASN A 305 -16.00 23.77 -24.28
N PRO A 306 -15.92 23.78 -22.93
CA PRO A 306 -17.06 23.42 -22.07
C PRO A 306 -18.27 24.35 -22.24
N ASN A 307 -18.04 25.58 -22.71
CA ASN A 307 -19.09 26.56 -22.96
C ASN A 307 -19.87 26.31 -24.26
N VAL A 308 -19.38 25.43 -25.14
CA VAL A 308 -20.01 25.11 -26.42
C VAL A 308 -20.72 23.76 -26.31
N LYS A 309 -22.03 23.79 -26.03
CA LYS A 309 -22.83 22.58 -25.76
C LYS A 309 -22.80 21.52 -26.88
N THR A 310 -22.53 21.93 -28.12
CA THR A 310 -22.46 21.03 -29.29
C THR A 310 -21.09 20.39 -29.47
N SER A 311 -20.04 20.90 -28.81
CA SER A 311 -18.67 20.39 -28.89
C SER A 311 -18.42 19.46 -27.72
N ILE A 312 -18.25 18.18 -28.01
CA ILE A 312 -17.91 17.15 -27.02
C ILE A 312 -16.45 16.71 -27.12
N LEU A 313 -15.67 17.26 -28.06
CA LEU A 313 -14.26 16.94 -28.23
C LEU A 313 -13.45 17.26 -26.96
N SER A 314 -12.71 16.27 -26.47
CA SER A 314 -11.85 16.43 -25.28
C SER A 314 -10.53 17.13 -25.63
N ASP A 315 -9.89 17.70 -24.60
CA ASP A 315 -8.53 18.23 -24.71
C ASP A 315 -7.54 17.16 -25.19
N GLY A 316 -7.69 15.92 -24.70
CA GLY A 316 -6.92 14.77 -25.15
C GLY A 316 -7.07 14.45 -26.64
N ALA A 317 -8.32 14.41 -27.14
CA ALA A 317 -8.57 14.15 -28.56
C ALA A 317 -8.05 15.27 -29.46
N ARG A 318 -8.20 16.53 -29.02
CA ARG A 318 -7.60 17.68 -29.72
C ARG A 318 -6.08 17.60 -29.75
N ALA A 319 -5.43 17.15 -28.67
CA ALA A 319 -3.99 16.96 -28.65
C ALA A 319 -3.57 15.84 -29.62
N LEU A 320 -4.26 14.69 -29.61
CA LEU A 320 -3.97 13.59 -30.53
C LEU A 320 -4.07 14.05 -32.00
N ALA A 321 -5.09 14.83 -32.34
CA ALA A 321 -5.25 15.40 -33.68
C ALA A 321 -4.03 16.19 -34.16
N LYS A 322 -3.32 16.88 -33.26
CA LYS A 322 -2.10 17.62 -33.60
C LYS A 322 -0.95 16.66 -33.89
N HIS A 323 -0.80 15.60 -33.09
CA HIS A 323 0.30 14.64 -33.24
C HIS A 323 0.13 13.77 -34.48
N VAL A 324 -1.06 13.24 -34.75
CA VAL A 324 -1.32 12.41 -35.95
C VAL A 324 -1.01 13.16 -37.25
N ASN A 325 -1.24 14.47 -37.31
CA ASN A 325 -0.97 15.27 -38.51
C ASN A 325 0.48 15.76 -38.64
N ARG A 326 1.26 15.70 -37.56
CA ARG A 326 2.62 16.27 -37.53
C ARG A 326 3.70 15.21 -37.41
N SER A 327 3.41 14.07 -36.78
CA SER A 327 4.38 12.99 -36.64
C SER A 327 4.59 12.26 -37.96
N ASN A 328 5.84 11.98 -38.27
CA ASN A 328 6.21 11.13 -39.41
C ASN A 328 5.97 9.63 -39.15
N GLY A 329 5.58 9.25 -37.92
CA GLY A 329 5.40 7.87 -37.47
C GLY A 329 3.94 7.39 -37.50
N LYS A 330 3.76 6.07 -37.29
CA LYS A 330 2.44 5.43 -37.17
C LYS A 330 1.97 5.24 -35.73
N PHE A 331 2.77 5.65 -34.74
CA PHE A 331 2.51 5.38 -33.32
C PHE A 331 1.15 5.92 -32.86
N TRP A 332 0.84 7.17 -33.21
CA TRP A 332 -0.42 7.83 -32.83
C TRP A 332 -1.66 7.32 -33.58
N GLY A 333 -1.48 6.41 -34.54
CA GLY A 333 -2.56 5.80 -35.30
C GLY A 333 -3.28 6.76 -36.26
N SER A 334 -4.55 6.46 -36.55
CA SER A 334 -5.40 7.30 -37.40
C SER A 334 -6.36 8.14 -36.55
N PHE A 335 -6.75 9.31 -37.08
CA PHE A 335 -7.66 10.22 -36.39
C PHE A 335 -8.76 10.70 -37.34
N ALA A 336 -9.84 9.92 -37.44
CA ALA A 336 -10.96 10.15 -38.34
C ALA A 336 -12.31 9.86 -37.65
N GLY A 337 -13.40 10.33 -38.26
CA GLY A 337 -14.76 10.16 -37.72
C GLY A 337 -15.29 11.37 -36.94
N ASN A 338 -16.44 11.17 -36.29
CA ASN A 338 -17.11 12.19 -35.47
C ASN A 338 -16.36 12.41 -34.12
N GLU A 339 -16.75 13.42 -33.35
CA GLU A 339 -16.07 13.78 -32.10
C GLU A 339 -16.07 12.65 -31.06
N SER A 340 -17.16 11.88 -30.97
CA SER A 340 -17.23 10.72 -30.07
C SER A 340 -16.21 9.65 -30.44
N HIS A 341 -16.10 9.31 -31.73
CA HIS A 341 -15.09 8.36 -32.21
C HIS A 341 -13.67 8.90 -31.98
N LYS A 342 -13.44 10.19 -32.24
CA LYS A 342 -12.13 10.82 -31.97
C LYS A 342 -11.74 10.76 -30.50
N ASN A 343 -12.68 10.99 -29.59
CA ASN A 343 -12.46 10.83 -28.15
C ASN A 343 -12.13 9.37 -27.79
N MET A 344 -12.86 8.41 -28.34
CA MET A 344 -12.59 6.98 -28.14
C MET A 344 -11.16 6.60 -28.61
N LEU A 345 -10.74 7.05 -29.79
CA LEU A 345 -9.39 6.79 -30.30
C LEU A 345 -8.31 7.40 -29.39
N ALA A 346 -8.55 8.63 -28.92
CA ALA A 346 -7.65 9.29 -27.98
C ALA A 346 -7.56 8.58 -26.63
N LEU A 347 -8.69 8.05 -26.13
CA LEU A 347 -8.74 7.23 -24.93
C LEU A 347 -7.95 5.92 -25.08
N ASN A 348 -8.03 5.26 -26.23
CA ASN A 348 -7.24 4.05 -26.48
C ASN A 348 -5.73 4.32 -26.40
N VAL A 349 -5.28 5.44 -26.97
CA VAL A 349 -3.87 5.86 -26.92
C VAL A 349 -3.43 6.16 -25.49
N ILE A 350 -4.17 6.96 -24.74
CA ILE A 350 -3.75 7.33 -23.38
C ILE A 350 -3.81 6.14 -22.42
N ASN A 351 -4.81 5.25 -22.56
CA ASN A 351 -4.88 4.02 -21.76
C ASN A 351 -3.68 3.12 -22.03
N HIS A 352 -3.25 3.00 -23.29
CA HIS A 352 -2.04 2.26 -23.62
C HIS A 352 -0.78 2.89 -22.96
N LEU A 353 -0.63 4.21 -23.02
CA LEU A 353 0.49 4.90 -22.36
C LEU A 353 0.48 4.72 -20.84
N VAL A 354 -0.69 4.83 -20.19
CA VAL A 354 -0.83 4.68 -18.73
C VAL A 354 -0.58 3.24 -18.28
N ALA A 355 -0.98 2.25 -19.09
CA ALA A 355 -0.81 0.83 -18.77
C ALA A 355 0.61 0.32 -19.03
N HIS A 356 1.33 0.85 -20.02
CA HIS A 356 2.61 0.31 -20.48
C HIS A 356 3.78 1.29 -20.40
N CYS A 357 3.63 2.43 -19.70
CA CYS A 357 4.78 3.32 -19.49
C CYS A 357 5.86 2.59 -18.68
N CYS A 358 7.10 2.65 -19.13
CA CYS A 358 8.25 2.09 -18.42
C CYS A 358 9.14 3.18 -17.80
N TRP A 359 8.70 4.43 -17.89
CA TRP A 359 9.35 5.59 -17.32
C TRP A 359 8.29 6.57 -16.80
N ILE A 360 8.44 6.98 -15.55
CA ILE A 360 7.56 7.92 -14.87
C ILE A 360 8.44 8.96 -14.16
N ASN A 361 8.01 10.21 -14.14
CA ASN A 361 8.65 11.24 -13.33
C ASN A 361 7.68 12.36 -12.94
N ALA A 362 7.94 12.99 -11.80
CA ALA A 362 7.33 14.24 -11.37
C ALA A 362 8.44 15.29 -11.22
N HIS A 363 8.49 16.27 -12.13
CA HIS A 363 9.59 17.22 -12.20
C HIS A 363 9.14 18.61 -12.69
N ILE A 364 10.03 19.60 -12.63
CA ILE A 364 9.75 20.96 -13.11
C ILE A 364 10.15 21.10 -14.59
N VAL A 365 9.19 21.47 -15.46
CA VAL A 365 9.44 21.81 -16.87
C VAL A 365 9.06 23.27 -17.15
N PRO A 366 10.00 24.15 -17.52
CA PRO A 366 9.67 25.48 -18.04
C PRO A 366 8.96 25.40 -19.41
N PRO A 367 7.93 26.23 -19.69
CA PRO A 367 7.30 27.21 -18.80
C PRO A 367 6.15 26.64 -17.95
N HIS A 368 5.91 25.33 -18.00
CA HIS A 368 4.76 24.66 -17.39
C HIS A 368 4.82 24.52 -15.86
N GLY A 369 6.00 24.58 -15.25
CA GLY A 369 6.18 24.37 -13.82
C GLY A 369 6.19 22.87 -13.45
N PRO A 370 5.67 22.49 -12.26
CA PRO A 370 5.56 21.10 -11.83
C PRO A 370 4.66 20.25 -12.73
N VAL A 371 5.19 19.15 -13.27
CA VAL A 371 4.46 18.24 -14.15
C VAL A 371 4.64 16.79 -13.73
N PHE A 372 3.65 15.97 -14.05
CA PHE A 372 3.74 14.51 -14.05
C PHE A 372 3.87 14.03 -15.49
N GLU A 373 4.85 13.18 -15.76
CA GLU A 373 5.18 12.71 -17.10
C GLU A 373 5.37 11.20 -17.11
N ILE A 374 4.82 10.57 -18.15
CA ILE A 374 4.99 9.14 -18.40
C ILE A 374 5.49 8.93 -19.82
N ARG A 375 6.31 7.91 -20.02
CA ARG A 375 6.80 7.49 -21.33
C ARG A 375 6.82 5.97 -21.45
N VAL A 376 6.48 5.49 -22.65
CA VAL A 376 6.74 4.11 -23.06
C VAL A 376 8.17 3.98 -23.57
N HIS A 377 8.63 2.75 -23.77
CA HIS A 377 10.00 2.40 -24.14
C HIS A 377 10.50 3.17 -25.38
N ASP A 378 9.63 3.33 -26.39
CA ASP A 378 9.96 4.04 -27.64
C ASP A 378 10.09 5.56 -27.47
N GLY A 379 9.89 6.09 -26.26
CA GLY A 379 10.04 7.49 -25.91
C GLY A 379 8.77 8.32 -26.07
N TYR A 380 7.72 7.81 -26.71
CA TYR A 380 6.42 8.49 -26.74
C TYR A 380 5.81 8.59 -25.35
N GLY A 381 5.03 9.64 -25.09
CA GLY A 381 4.51 9.86 -23.74
C GLY A 381 3.39 10.87 -23.64
N ALA A 382 3.07 11.20 -22.40
CA ALA A 382 2.02 12.15 -22.04
C ALA A 382 2.42 12.93 -20.78
N ARG A 383 1.92 14.15 -20.67
CA ARG A 383 2.24 15.06 -19.57
C ARG A 383 0.99 15.73 -19.00
N TRP A 384 0.97 15.88 -17.68
CA TRP A 384 -0.02 16.63 -16.93
C TRP A 384 0.65 17.65 -16.01
N ALA A 385 -0.03 18.74 -15.70
CA ALA A 385 0.33 19.58 -14.55
C ALA A 385 0.16 18.74 -13.27
N LEU A 386 1.07 18.90 -12.31
CA LEU A 386 1.05 18.07 -11.10
C LEU A 386 -0.09 18.44 -10.15
N ASN A 387 -0.35 19.75 -9.96
CA ASN A 387 -1.41 20.24 -9.07
C ASN A 387 -1.99 21.59 -9.53
N PRO A 388 -3.31 21.68 -9.81
CA PRO A 388 -4.24 20.56 -9.98
C PRO A 388 -3.89 19.75 -11.25
N PRO A 389 -4.24 18.44 -11.29
CA PRO A 389 -4.06 17.63 -12.48
C PRO A 389 -4.75 18.23 -13.70
N LYS A 390 -3.96 18.56 -14.73
CA LYS A 390 -4.47 19.07 -16.02
C LYS A 390 -3.64 18.50 -17.15
N PHE A 391 -4.28 17.92 -18.16
CA PHE A 391 -3.57 17.40 -19.32
C PHE A 391 -2.89 18.54 -20.09
N ILE A 392 -1.58 18.39 -20.32
CA ILE A 392 -0.75 19.38 -21.05
C ILE A 392 -0.62 18.96 -22.51
N GLY A 393 -0.32 17.69 -22.78
CA GLY A 393 -0.17 17.19 -24.13
C GLY A 393 0.55 15.85 -24.23
N PHE A 394 0.58 15.32 -25.44
CA PHE A 394 1.39 14.17 -25.81
C PHE A 394 2.84 14.59 -26.08
N LEU A 395 3.74 13.62 -26.01
CA LEU A 395 5.18 13.81 -26.14
C LEU A 395 5.73 12.88 -27.21
N GLU A 396 6.55 13.43 -28.10
CA GLU A 396 7.39 12.64 -29.02
C GLU A 396 8.63 12.11 -28.30
N PRO A 397 9.32 11.12 -28.88
CA PRO A 397 10.62 10.65 -28.40
C PRO A 397 11.63 11.80 -28.31
N TYR A 398 12.57 11.70 -27.37
CA TYR A 398 13.65 12.68 -27.25
C TYR A 398 14.49 12.71 -28.53
N MET A 399 14.92 13.92 -28.89
CA MET A 399 15.89 14.15 -29.96
C MET A 399 17.02 15.01 -29.40
N GLU A 400 18.25 14.71 -29.80
CA GLU A 400 19.39 15.60 -29.54
C GLU A 400 19.08 17.01 -30.06
N ASP A 401 19.33 18.01 -29.20
CA ASP A 401 19.05 19.42 -29.43
C ASP A 401 17.58 19.76 -29.77
N GLY A 402 16.61 18.95 -29.32
CA GLY A 402 15.19 19.13 -29.59
C GLY A 402 14.67 20.54 -29.27
N HIS A 403 15.12 21.13 -28.15
CA HIS A 403 14.77 22.50 -27.77
C HIS A 403 15.28 23.54 -28.78
N ALA A 404 16.54 23.43 -29.22
CA ALA A 404 17.13 24.35 -30.21
C ALA A 404 16.52 24.18 -31.62
N ARG A 405 15.96 23.00 -31.91
CA ARG A 405 15.34 22.66 -33.19
C ARG A 405 13.81 22.83 -33.17
N GLY A 406 13.25 23.38 -32.10
CA GLY A 406 11.83 23.70 -31.96
C GLY A 406 10.90 22.49 -31.85
N TRP A 407 11.40 21.36 -31.32
CA TRP A 407 10.72 20.06 -31.21
C TRP A 407 9.91 19.72 -32.46
N LYS A 408 10.55 19.05 -33.43
CA LYS A 408 9.80 18.50 -34.56
C LYS A 408 8.90 17.39 -34.03
N HIS A 409 7.61 17.60 -34.19
CA HIS A 409 6.61 16.55 -34.04
C HIS A 409 6.82 15.47 -35.09
#